data_AF-A0A7X9C6Y6-F1
#
_entry.id   AF-A0A7X9C6Y6-F1
#
_cell.length_a   1.000
_cell.length_b   1.000
_cell.length_c   1.000
_cell.angle_alpha   90.00
_cell.angle_beta   90.00
_cell.angle_gamma   90.00
#
_symmetry.space_group_name_H-M   'P 1'
#
loop_
_entity.id
_entity.type
_entity.pdbx_description
1 polymer ?
#
loop_
_entity_poly.entity_id
_entity_poly.type
_entity_poly.pdbx_seq_one_letter_code
_entity_poly.pdbx_strand_id
1 'polypeptide(L)'
;MPHTLSVTVHVDLDLQEVQLAVAGCLTAETHLSLLPIVRQARGLEPAPRITLDLTGAEHIDLDGLVPLRHALERDAAAGTEPLGYRLPDPLPVCRRTIAAPRAAGTADELFLDGAGRETPLALLRSPGAASRTPAAPAPTAEASERTSRPRTRREEILAGAAEMFAEHGYHGASLRDISRHIGISHPGLMHHFSSKDILLDSVIDLLETHAQRILDQVETMHTDPAAMLQALSVHWDPAALPTQLLATLGAESVSGDHPGRFRMARLRRVHEHVFEQCFTDFAQRMLLRPGLDPAFASRAILGLVLNLAVRERTVRTMQSGAHDDAPVEELARLARSFVQMEDSH
;
A
#
# COMPACT_ATOMS: atom_id res chain seq x y z
N MET A 1 -12.85 14.48 -17.79
CA MET A 1 -13.62 13.81 -18.86
C MET A 1 -13.70 12.34 -18.50
N PRO A 2 -14.89 11.70 -18.55
CA PRO A 2 -15.06 10.35 -18.05
C PRO A 2 -14.18 9.37 -18.83
N HIS A 3 -13.64 8.38 -18.15
CA HIS A 3 -13.06 7.21 -18.81
C HIS A 3 -14.16 6.53 -19.62
N THR A 4 -13.89 6.25 -20.90
CA THR A 4 -14.85 5.60 -21.80
C THR A 4 -14.31 4.25 -22.22
N LEU A 5 -15.19 3.27 -22.28
CA LEU A 5 -14.96 1.95 -22.87
C LEU A 5 -15.83 1.80 -24.10
N SER A 6 -15.26 1.26 -25.18
CA SER A 6 -16.02 0.74 -26.32
C SER A 6 -15.72 -0.75 -26.48
N VAL A 7 -16.73 -1.50 -26.91
CA VAL A 7 -16.62 -2.94 -27.13
C VAL A 7 -17.16 -3.25 -28.51
N THR A 8 -16.34 -3.91 -29.32
CA THR A 8 -16.74 -4.48 -30.60
C THR A 8 -16.84 -5.98 -30.43
N VAL A 9 -18.00 -6.54 -30.78
CA VAL A 9 -18.27 -7.98 -30.68
C VAL A 9 -18.02 -8.58 -32.06
N HIS A 10 -17.02 -9.44 -32.16
CA HIS A 10 -16.77 -10.27 -33.33
C HIS A 10 -17.30 -11.67 -33.02
N VAL A 11 -18.19 -12.16 -33.88
CA VAL A 11 -18.75 -13.50 -33.79
C VAL A 11 -18.42 -14.21 -35.09
N ASP A 12 -17.86 -15.41 -35.01
CA ASP A 12 -17.67 -16.24 -36.18
C ASP A 12 -19.02 -16.72 -36.75
N LEU A 13 -19.03 -17.10 -38.03
CA LEU A 13 -20.28 -17.50 -38.70
C LEU A 13 -20.90 -18.76 -38.09
N ASP A 14 -20.07 -19.62 -37.48
CA ASP A 14 -20.47 -20.92 -36.92
C ASP A 14 -20.79 -20.85 -35.41
N LEU A 15 -20.75 -19.64 -34.82
CA LEU A 15 -21.02 -19.35 -33.40
C LEU A 15 -20.14 -20.15 -32.42
N GLN A 16 -18.94 -20.58 -32.83
CA GLN A 16 -18.00 -21.30 -31.97
C GLN A 16 -17.06 -20.35 -31.23
N GLU A 17 -16.85 -19.14 -31.73
CA GLU A 17 -15.92 -18.17 -31.17
C GLU A 17 -16.50 -16.76 -31.14
N VAL A 18 -16.46 -16.15 -29.95
CA VAL A 18 -16.84 -14.76 -29.72
C VAL A 18 -15.64 -14.01 -29.18
N GLN A 19 -15.16 -13.01 -29.93
CA GLN A 19 -14.11 -12.11 -29.49
C GLN A 19 -14.73 -10.75 -29.13
N LEU A 20 -14.54 -10.34 -27.88
CA LEU A 20 -14.92 -9.03 -27.38
C LEU A 20 -13.70 -8.11 -27.44
N ALA A 21 -13.58 -7.34 -28.51
CA ALA A 21 -12.49 -6.39 -28.69
C ALA A 21 -12.80 -5.10 -27.93
N VAL A 22 -11.97 -4.80 -26.93
CA VAL A 22 -12.16 -3.68 -26.00
C VAL A 22 -11.18 -2.56 -26.35
N ALA A 23 -11.70 -1.34 -26.48
CA ALA A 23 -10.91 -0.13 -26.68
C ALA A 23 -11.28 0.95 -25.65
N GLY A 24 -10.36 1.89 -25.44
CA GLY A 24 -10.48 2.95 -24.42
C GLY A 24 -9.85 2.59 -23.08
N CYS A 25 -10.46 2.97 -21.96
CA CYS A 25 -9.87 2.87 -20.62
C CYS A 25 -10.57 1.82 -19.76
N LEU A 26 -9.92 0.70 -19.45
CA LEU A 26 -10.39 -0.27 -18.47
C LEU A 26 -9.89 0.14 -17.07
N THR A 27 -10.80 0.66 -16.23
CA THR A 27 -10.49 1.21 -14.89
C THR A 27 -11.48 0.72 -13.84
N ALA A 28 -11.26 1.08 -12.58
CA ALA A 28 -12.21 0.84 -11.49
C ALA A 28 -13.62 1.38 -11.82
N GLU A 29 -13.73 2.50 -12.54
CA GLU A 29 -15.02 3.10 -12.92
C GLU A 29 -15.72 2.35 -14.07
N THR A 30 -14.96 1.81 -15.02
CA THR A 30 -15.53 1.35 -16.30
C THR A 30 -15.70 -0.17 -16.39
N HIS A 31 -14.94 -0.95 -15.61
CA HIS A 31 -14.85 -2.40 -15.76
C HIS A 31 -16.19 -3.15 -15.67
N LEU A 32 -17.12 -2.73 -14.81
CA LEU A 32 -18.42 -3.39 -14.65
C LEU A 32 -19.28 -3.36 -15.93
N SER A 33 -19.00 -2.43 -16.86
CA SER A 33 -19.71 -2.30 -18.13
C SER A 33 -19.53 -3.51 -19.05
N LEU A 34 -18.47 -4.30 -18.82
CA LEU A 34 -18.19 -5.51 -19.59
C LEU A 34 -19.00 -6.73 -19.11
N LEU A 35 -19.49 -6.74 -17.87
CA LEU A 35 -20.19 -7.91 -17.30
C LEU A 35 -21.46 -8.28 -18.09
N PRO A 36 -22.38 -7.34 -18.42
CA PRO A 36 -23.59 -7.69 -19.17
C PRO A 36 -23.27 -8.24 -20.56
N ILE A 37 -22.23 -7.72 -21.23
CA ILE A 37 -21.83 -8.14 -22.57
C ILE A 37 -21.29 -9.57 -22.55
N VAL A 38 -20.43 -9.89 -21.56
CA VAL A 38 -19.91 -11.26 -21.39
C VAL A 38 -21.04 -12.23 -21.02
N ARG A 39 -21.98 -11.82 -20.16
CA ARG A 39 -23.16 -12.64 -19.83
C ARG A 39 -24.02 -12.93 -21.06
N GLN A 40 -24.21 -11.93 -21.93
CA GLN A 40 -24.95 -12.11 -23.18
C GLN A 40 -24.22 -13.07 -24.13
N ALA A 41 -22.90 -12.95 -24.28
CA ALA A 41 -22.11 -13.87 -25.09
C ALA A 41 -22.14 -15.32 -24.56
N ARG A 42 -22.13 -15.50 -23.23
CA ARG A 42 -22.28 -16.83 -22.59
C ARG A 42 -23.65 -17.48 -22.81
N GLY A 43 -24.67 -16.69 -23.15
CA GLY A 43 -26.03 -17.17 -23.41
C GLY A 43 -26.30 -17.59 -24.86
N LEU A 44 -25.31 -17.54 -25.75
CA LEU A 44 -25.45 -17.99 -27.14
C LEU A 44 -25.44 -19.52 -27.23
N GLU A 45 -26.18 -20.06 -28.21
CA GLU A 45 -26.20 -21.49 -28.53
C GLU A 45 -25.78 -21.72 -29.99
N PRO A 46 -24.79 -22.60 -30.26
CA PRO A 46 -23.97 -23.36 -29.30
C PRO A 46 -23.10 -22.44 -28.42
N ALA A 47 -22.68 -22.93 -27.25
CA ALA A 47 -21.88 -22.15 -26.30
C ALA A 47 -20.50 -21.82 -26.91
N PRO A 48 -20.20 -20.54 -27.18
CA PRO A 48 -18.96 -20.18 -27.84
C PRO A 48 -17.78 -20.13 -26.86
N ARG A 49 -16.57 -20.31 -27.39
CA ARG A 49 -15.36 -19.84 -26.71
C ARG A 49 -15.34 -18.32 -26.75
N ILE A 50 -15.24 -17.70 -25.58
CA ILE A 50 -15.25 -16.25 -25.47
C ILE A 50 -13.84 -15.76 -25.14
N THR A 51 -13.34 -14.80 -25.91
CA THR A 51 -12.06 -14.12 -25.65
C THR A 51 -12.30 -12.63 -25.43
N LEU A 52 -11.85 -12.11 -24.30
CA LEU A 52 -11.77 -10.67 -24.05
C LEU A 52 -10.43 -10.14 -24.56
N ASP A 53 -10.46 -9.43 -25.68
CA ASP A 53 -9.27 -8.85 -26.29
C ASP A 53 -9.10 -7.40 -25.84
N LEU A 54 -8.12 -7.18 -24.96
CA LEU A 54 -7.79 -5.89 -24.37
C LEU A 54 -6.59 -5.22 -25.07
N THR A 55 -6.08 -5.79 -26.17
CA THR A 55 -4.91 -5.24 -26.88
C THR A 55 -5.17 -3.88 -27.54
N GLY A 56 -6.43 -3.54 -27.81
CA GLY A 56 -6.87 -2.23 -28.30
C GLY A 56 -7.12 -1.19 -27.22
N ALA A 57 -6.93 -1.52 -25.93
CA ALA A 57 -7.14 -0.59 -24.84
C ALA A 57 -6.03 0.48 -24.80
N GLU A 58 -6.41 1.72 -24.54
CA GLU A 58 -5.50 2.86 -24.35
C GLU A 58 -4.99 2.94 -22.90
N HIS A 59 -5.71 2.33 -21.96
CA HIS A 59 -5.37 2.26 -20.55
C HIS A 59 -5.95 0.99 -19.94
N ILE A 60 -5.10 0.21 -19.27
CA ILE A 60 -5.54 -0.93 -18.46
C ILE A 60 -5.01 -0.74 -17.05
N ASP A 61 -5.91 -0.42 -16.15
CA ASP A 61 -5.65 -0.36 -14.73
C ASP A 61 -5.88 -1.74 -14.09
N LEU A 62 -4.97 -2.17 -13.22
CA LEU A 62 -5.15 -3.37 -12.41
C LEU A 62 -6.41 -3.27 -11.53
N ASP A 63 -6.80 -2.06 -11.13
CA ASP A 63 -8.02 -1.81 -10.36
C ASP A 63 -9.31 -1.89 -11.18
N GLY A 64 -9.22 -2.00 -12.51
CA GLY A 64 -10.32 -2.42 -13.38
C GLY A 64 -10.22 -3.90 -13.77
N LEU A 65 -9.02 -4.35 -14.16
CA LEU A 65 -8.80 -5.68 -14.73
C LEU A 65 -9.00 -6.81 -13.70
N VAL A 66 -8.43 -6.67 -12.50
CA VAL A 66 -8.53 -7.70 -11.44
C VAL A 66 -9.97 -7.89 -10.99
N PRO A 67 -10.74 -6.83 -10.65
CA PRO A 67 -12.17 -6.96 -10.39
C PRO A 67 -12.96 -7.63 -11.48
N LEU A 68 -12.73 -7.23 -12.73
CA LEU A 68 -13.43 -7.77 -13.87
C LEU A 68 -13.23 -9.28 -13.95
N ARG A 69 -11.98 -9.73 -13.88
CA ARG A 69 -11.66 -11.15 -13.92
C ARG A 69 -12.35 -11.91 -12.79
N HIS A 70 -12.25 -11.41 -11.57
CA HIS A 70 -12.90 -12.05 -10.42
C HIS A 70 -14.42 -12.13 -10.55
N ALA A 71 -15.07 -11.06 -11.03
CA ALA A 71 -16.52 -11.04 -11.26
C ALA A 71 -16.95 -12.04 -12.34
N LEU A 72 -16.18 -12.13 -13.44
CA LEU A 72 -16.46 -13.06 -14.55
C LEU A 72 -16.20 -14.52 -14.22
N GLU A 73 -15.22 -14.80 -13.36
CA GLU A 73 -14.95 -16.11 -12.79
C GLU A 73 -16.09 -16.55 -11.86
N ARG A 74 -16.58 -15.65 -10.99
CA ARG A 74 -17.70 -15.93 -10.08
C ARG A 74 -19.02 -16.16 -10.80
N ASP A 75 -19.27 -15.41 -11.88
CA ASP A 75 -20.47 -15.56 -12.71
C ASP A 75 -20.44 -16.81 -13.60
N ALA A 76 -19.30 -17.50 -13.71
CA ALA A 76 -19.20 -18.72 -14.51
C ALA A 76 -19.94 -19.87 -13.78
N ALA A 77 -20.97 -20.44 -14.42
CA ALA A 77 -21.61 -21.65 -13.91
C ALA A 77 -20.62 -22.83 -13.94
N ALA A 78 -20.83 -23.81 -13.07
CA ALA A 78 -20.01 -25.02 -13.05
C ALA A 78 -20.03 -25.70 -14.43
N GLY A 79 -18.85 -25.83 -15.06
CA GLY A 79 -18.68 -26.42 -16.40
C GLY A 79 -18.67 -25.42 -17.56
N THR A 80 -18.78 -24.12 -17.33
CA THR A 80 -18.57 -23.11 -18.38
C THR A 80 -17.09 -23.06 -18.75
N GLU A 81 -16.78 -23.01 -20.04
CA GLU A 81 -15.41 -22.85 -20.51
C GLU A 81 -14.82 -21.52 -20.00
N PRO A 82 -13.57 -21.50 -19.49
CA PRO A 82 -12.97 -20.28 -18.95
C PRO A 82 -12.81 -19.22 -20.03
N LEU A 83 -13.04 -17.96 -19.64
CA LEU A 83 -12.89 -16.81 -20.52
C LEU A 83 -11.41 -16.63 -20.90
N GLY A 84 -11.12 -16.55 -22.20
CA GLY A 84 -9.80 -16.18 -22.70
C GLY A 84 -9.53 -14.69 -22.49
N TYR A 85 -8.29 -14.32 -22.15
CA TYR A 85 -7.86 -12.92 -22.07
C TYR A 85 -6.68 -12.71 -23.00
N ARG A 86 -6.76 -11.69 -23.88
CA ARG A 86 -5.60 -11.19 -24.61
C ARG A 86 -5.23 -9.82 -24.07
N LEU A 87 -4.08 -9.75 -23.39
CA LEU A 87 -3.57 -8.53 -22.76
C LEU A 87 -2.36 -8.00 -23.55
N PRO A 88 -2.22 -6.67 -23.69
CA PRO A 88 -0.97 -6.07 -24.13
C PRO A 88 0.11 -6.24 -23.06
N ASP A 89 1.37 -6.37 -23.49
CA ASP A 89 2.55 -6.42 -22.61
C ASP A 89 3.61 -5.42 -23.13
N PRO A 90 3.94 -4.35 -22.39
CA PRO A 90 3.40 -3.97 -21.08
C PRO A 90 1.96 -3.43 -21.14
N LEU A 91 1.28 -3.43 -19.98
CA LEU A 91 -0.05 -2.83 -19.88
C LEU A 91 -0.01 -1.32 -20.18
N PRO A 92 -0.87 -0.81 -21.07
CA PRO A 92 -0.86 0.59 -21.46
C PRO A 92 -1.36 1.45 -20.29
N VAL A 93 -0.65 2.54 -20.05
CA VAL A 93 -1.00 3.56 -19.04
C VAL A 93 -1.57 4.77 -19.75
N CYS A 94 -2.67 5.34 -19.25
CA CYS A 94 -3.28 6.50 -19.89
C CYS A 94 -2.34 7.71 -19.86
N ARG A 95 -2.23 8.44 -20.99
CA ARG A 95 -1.56 9.76 -21.00
C ARG A 95 -2.18 10.75 -20.01
N ARG A 96 -3.45 10.56 -19.59
CA ARG A 96 -4.12 11.40 -18.58
C ARG A 96 -3.61 11.13 -17.16
N THR A 97 -3.24 9.89 -16.85
CA THR A 97 -2.58 9.52 -15.58
C THR A 97 -1.14 10.05 -15.56
N ILE A 98 -0.50 10.15 -16.73
CA ILE A 98 0.85 10.70 -16.91
C ILE A 98 0.84 12.25 -16.96
N ALA A 99 -0.29 12.90 -17.28
CA ALA A 99 -0.41 14.35 -17.47
C ALA A 99 -0.94 15.13 -16.24
N ALA A 100 -0.69 14.65 -15.03
CA ALA A 100 -0.43 15.59 -13.94
C ALA A 100 1.04 16.04 -14.12
N PRO A 101 1.36 17.34 -14.18
CA PRO A 101 2.74 17.75 -14.33
C PRO A 101 3.52 17.22 -13.12
N ARG A 102 4.37 16.21 -13.34
CA ARG A 102 5.63 16.14 -12.62
C ARG A 102 6.27 17.50 -12.86
N ALA A 103 6.27 18.35 -11.84
CA ALA A 103 7.12 19.52 -11.87
C ALA A 103 8.53 19.00 -12.10
N ALA A 104 8.99 19.11 -13.35
CA ALA A 104 10.37 18.96 -13.72
C ALA A 104 11.13 20.07 -12.99
N GLY A 105 11.52 19.77 -11.75
CA GLY A 105 12.69 20.38 -11.16
C GLY A 105 13.87 19.83 -11.93
N THR A 106 14.52 20.74 -12.64
CA THR A 106 15.74 20.57 -13.42
C THR A 106 16.72 19.58 -12.80
N ALA A 107 17.26 18.70 -13.65
CA ALA A 107 18.49 17.99 -13.38
C ALA A 107 19.55 19.00 -12.92
N ASP A 108 20.04 18.82 -11.70
CA ASP A 108 21.32 19.37 -11.29
C ASP A 108 22.12 18.22 -10.66
N GLU A 109 23.28 18.01 -11.25
CA GLU A 109 24.24 16.97 -10.98
C GLU A 109 24.68 17.04 -9.51
N LEU A 110 24.43 16.01 -8.72
CA LEU A 110 25.09 15.82 -7.43
C LEU A 110 26.19 14.78 -7.58
N PHE A 111 27.34 15.33 -7.95
CA PHE A 111 28.67 14.77 -7.74
C PHE A 111 28.79 14.13 -6.34
N LEU A 112 29.19 12.86 -6.34
CA LEU A 112 29.87 12.25 -5.20
C LEU A 112 31.27 12.88 -5.14
N ASP A 113 31.53 13.69 -4.12
CA ASP A 113 32.91 14.07 -3.81
C ASP A 113 33.42 13.22 -2.64
N GLY A 114 34.58 12.62 -2.89
CA GLY A 114 35.19 11.62 -2.05
C GLY A 114 36.02 12.22 -0.93
N ALA A 115 35.82 11.72 0.28
CA ALA A 115 36.85 11.69 1.30
C ALA A 115 36.53 10.57 2.29
N GLY A 116 37.09 9.39 2.04
CA GLY A 116 37.09 8.31 3.01
C GLY A 116 37.81 8.73 4.29
N ARG A 117 37.31 8.27 5.43
CA ARG A 117 38.12 7.84 6.58
C ARG A 117 37.31 7.05 7.59
N GLU A 118 37.99 6.03 8.08
CA GLU A 118 37.56 4.92 8.92
C GLU A 118 37.45 5.30 10.42
N THR A 119 36.54 4.61 11.14
CA THR A 119 36.44 4.15 12.56
C THR A 119 37.43 4.65 13.65
N PRO A 120 37.15 4.55 15.00
CA PRO A 120 36.41 3.47 15.68
C PRO A 120 35.59 3.78 16.96
N LEU A 121 34.84 2.76 17.40
CA LEU A 121 34.29 2.52 18.74
C LEU A 121 35.35 2.63 19.87
N ALA A 122 34.96 3.27 20.99
CA ALA A 122 35.54 3.07 22.33
C ALA A 122 34.44 3.39 23.38
N LEU A 123 33.83 2.37 23.99
CA LEU A 123 34.13 1.82 25.33
C LEU A 123 33.72 2.71 26.51
N LEU A 124 32.68 2.23 27.21
CA LEU A 124 32.46 2.19 28.65
C LEU A 124 33.51 2.92 29.54
N ARG A 125 33.05 3.90 30.33
CA ARG A 125 33.32 4.03 31.78
C ARG A 125 32.53 5.18 32.42
N SER A 126 31.67 4.83 33.37
CA SER A 126 31.39 5.63 34.59
C SER A 126 32.29 5.06 35.72
N PRO A 127 32.36 5.59 36.97
CA PRO A 127 31.51 6.62 37.60
C PRO A 127 32.28 7.67 38.45
N GLY A 128 31.57 8.71 38.93
CA GLY A 128 32.11 9.66 39.90
C GLY A 128 31.09 10.69 40.37
N ALA A 129 30.71 10.61 41.63
CA ALA A 129 29.61 11.33 42.27
C ALA A 129 29.80 12.86 42.43
N ALA A 130 28.67 13.56 42.52
CA ALA A 130 28.28 14.44 43.64
C ALA A 130 27.72 15.81 43.21
N SER A 131 26.39 15.93 43.38
CA SER A 131 25.66 17.03 44.01
C SER A 131 26.08 18.49 43.74
N ARG A 132 25.16 19.25 43.13
CA ARG A 132 24.54 20.48 43.68
C ARG A 132 23.65 21.15 42.63
N THR A 133 22.35 21.27 42.93
CA THR A 133 21.44 22.29 42.37
C THR A 133 21.73 23.61 43.12
N PRO A 134 21.68 24.81 42.48
CA PRO A 134 20.37 25.44 42.23
C PRO A 134 20.27 26.33 40.97
N ALA A 135 19.00 26.62 40.64
CA ALA A 135 18.49 27.80 39.92
C ALA A 135 18.61 27.85 38.38
N ALA A 136 17.44 27.89 37.76
CA ALA A 136 17.22 28.12 36.33
C ALA A 136 17.60 29.55 35.90
N PRO A 137 18.04 29.68 34.64
CA PRO A 137 17.41 30.63 33.73
C PRO A 137 16.91 29.92 32.46
N ALA A 138 15.80 30.40 31.92
CA ALA A 138 15.14 29.86 30.73
C ALA A 138 16.07 29.82 29.50
N PRO A 139 16.05 28.74 28.69
CA PRO A 139 16.57 28.79 27.33
C PRO A 139 15.42 29.06 26.34
N THR A 140 15.47 30.29 25.83
CA THR A 140 15.23 30.68 24.43
C THR A 140 14.72 29.57 23.52
N ALA A 141 13.47 29.74 23.08
CA ALA A 141 13.02 29.18 21.82
C ALA A 141 13.91 29.72 20.70
N GLU A 142 14.62 28.83 20.01
CA GLU A 142 15.03 28.91 18.60
C GLU A 142 16.13 27.88 18.33
N ALA A 143 15.74 26.73 17.76
CA ALA A 143 16.50 26.00 16.73
C ALA A 143 15.86 24.62 16.51
N SER A 144 14.69 24.58 15.88
CA SER A 144 14.27 23.41 15.10
C SER A 144 13.35 23.83 13.96
N GLU A 145 13.78 24.82 13.18
CA GLU A 145 13.25 25.01 11.83
C GLU A 145 13.99 24.05 10.89
N ARG A 146 13.64 22.76 10.97
CA ARG A 146 13.82 21.88 9.83
C ARG A 146 12.88 22.42 8.75
N THR A 147 13.47 22.93 7.68
CA THR A 147 12.80 23.56 6.53
C THR A 147 11.72 22.68 5.92
N SER A 148 10.52 22.69 6.50
CA SER A 148 9.32 22.15 5.87
C SER A 148 8.80 23.21 4.91
N ARG A 149 8.83 22.94 3.61
CA ARG A 149 8.05 23.71 2.64
C ARG A 149 6.60 23.79 3.14
N PRO A 150 5.94 24.96 3.10
CA PRO A 150 4.56 25.07 3.53
C PRO A 150 3.68 24.11 2.73
N ARG A 151 2.90 23.29 3.43
CA ARG A 151 1.98 22.34 2.81
C ARG A 151 0.95 23.10 1.99
N THR A 152 0.61 22.56 0.83
CA THR A 152 -0.53 23.08 0.08
C THR A 152 -1.83 22.74 0.82
N ARG A 153 -2.88 23.53 0.60
CA ARG A 153 -4.20 23.24 1.19
C ARG A 153 -4.71 21.84 0.83
N ARG A 154 -4.39 21.35 -0.37
CA ARG A 154 -4.71 19.99 -0.81
C ARG A 154 -3.98 18.94 0.04
N GLU A 155 -2.71 19.14 0.36
CA GLU A 155 -1.92 18.24 1.21
C GLU A 155 -2.41 18.22 2.66
N GLU A 156 -2.83 19.37 3.21
CA GLU A 156 -3.46 19.44 4.54
C GLU A 156 -4.76 18.63 4.59
N ILE A 157 -5.61 18.80 3.56
CA ILE A 157 -6.86 18.04 3.45
C ILE A 157 -6.57 16.55 3.38
N LEU A 158 -5.58 16.17 2.57
CA LEU A 158 -5.22 14.77 2.38
C LEU A 158 -4.66 14.14 3.67
N ALA A 159 -3.82 14.86 4.40
CA ALA A 159 -3.27 14.40 5.68
C ALA A 159 -4.37 14.20 6.73
N GLY A 160 -5.28 15.16 6.89
CA GLY A 160 -6.40 15.00 7.83
C GLY A 160 -7.41 13.93 7.42
N ALA A 161 -7.62 13.74 6.11
CA ALA A 161 -8.44 12.63 5.62
C ALA A 161 -7.81 11.27 5.89
N ALA A 162 -6.48 11.15 5.72
CA ALA A 162 -5.72 9.95 6.07
C ALA A 162 -5.86 9.61 7.56
N GLU A 163 -5.75 10.59 8.45
CA GLU A 163 -5.99 10.39 9.88
C GLU A 163 -7.42 9.89 10.16
N MET A 164 -8.42 10.54 9.56
CA MET A 164 -9.83 10.19 9.73
C MET A 164 -10.15 8.78 9.21
N PHE A 165 -9.58 8.38 8.06
CA PHE A 165 -9.75 7.03 7.52
C PHE A 165 -8.99 5.97 8.33
N ALA A 166 -7.84 6.30 8.90
CA ALA A 166 -7.14 5.39 9.80
C ALA A 166 -7.94 5.12 11.08
N GLU A 167 -8.70 6.13 11.55
CA GLU A 167 -9.46 6.07 12.79
C GLU A 167 -10.85 5.48 12.66
N HIS A 168 -11.59 5.94 11.66
CA HIS A 168 -13.01 5.63 11.51
C HIS A 168 -13.28 4.72 10.31
N GLY A 169 -12.23 4.36 9.56
CA GLY A 169 -12.36 3.67 8.29
C GLY A 169 -12.97 4.54 7.20
N TYR A 170 -13.08 3.99 5.99
CA TYR A 170 -13.76 4.67 4.90
C TYR A 170 -15.22 4.85 5.26
N HIS A 171 -15.96 3.80 5.66
CA HIS A 171 -17.41 3.93 5.87
C HIS A 171 -17.76 4.87 7.03
N GLY A 172 -16.98 4.87 8.13
CA GLY A 172 -17.25 5.69 9.31
C GLY A 172 -16.88 7.17 9.19
N ALA A 173 -16.02 7.57 8.24
CA ALA A 173 -15.62 8.97 8.08
C ALA A 173 -16.48 9.72 7.04
N SER A 174 -17.34 10.66 7.43
CA SER A 174 -18.06 11.50 6.45
C SER A 174 -17.20 12.69 5.97
N LEU A 175 -17.44 13.19 4.77
CA LEU A 175 -16.78 14.41 4.26
C LEU A 175 -17.03 15.64 5.14
N ARG A 176 -18.14 15.66 5.89
CA ARG A 176 -18.43 16.73 6.86
C ARG A 176 -17.56 16.58 8.10
N ASP A 177 -17.40 15.36 8.61
CA ASP A 177 -16.54 15.09 9.77
C ASP A 177 -15.08 15.36 9.43
N ILE A 178 -14.62 14.94 8.25
CA ILE A 178 -13.29 15.27 7.73
C ILE A 178 -13.11 16.79 7.63
N SER A 179 -14.07 17.52 7.05
CA SER A 179 -13.96 18.99 6.97
C SER A 179 -13.89 19.66 8.34
N ARG A 180 -14.64 19.13 9.33
CA ARG A 180 -14.63 19.62 10.71
C ARG A 180 -13.29 19.34 11.40
N HIS A 181 -12.77 18.13 11.24
CA HIS A 181 -11.46 17.70 11.78
C HIS A 181 -10.34 18.64 11.32
N ILE A 182 -10.36 19.02 10.05
CA ILE A 182 -9.31 19.85 9.43
C ILE A 182 -9.55 21.35 9.67
N GLY A 183 -10.73 21.73 10.19
CA GLY A 183 -11.09 23.13 10.43
C GLY A 183 -11.43 23.91 9.15
N ILE A 184 -12.07 23.26 8.19
CA ILE A 184 -12.37 23.83 6.86
C ILE A 184 -13.87 23.72 6.55
N SER A 185 -14.38 24.59 5.67
CA SER A 185 -15.77 24.47 5.23
C SER A 185 -15.94 23.25 4.32
N HIS A 186 -17.09 22.60 4.37
CA HIS A 186 -17.41 21.49 3.48
C HIS A 186 -17.31 21.88 1.98
N PRO A 187 -17.82 23.04 1.53
CA PRO A 187 -17.57 23.52 0.16
C PRO A 187 -16.08 23.72 -0.16
N GLY A 188 -15.28 24.18 0.82
CA GLY A 188 -13.84 24.33 0.67
C GLY A 188 -13.13 23.00 0.46
N LEU A 189 -13.56 21.93 1.14
CA LEU A 189 -13.07 20.57 0.91
C LEU A 189 -13.46 20.08 -0.50
N MET A 190 -14.74 20.25 -0.86
CA MET A 190 -15.29 19.83 -2.15
C MET A 190 -14.66 20.51 -3.35
N HIS A 191 -14.09 21.71 -3.17
CA HIS A 191 -13.33 22.37 -4.22
C HIS A 191 -12.04 21.62 -4.58
N HIS A 192 -11.42 20.92 -3.62
CA HIS A 192 -10.21 20.13 -3.85
C HIS A 192 -10.51 18.67 -4.19
N PHE A 193 -11.52 18.07 -3.56
CA PHE A 193 -11.89 16.68 -3.75
C PHE A 193 -13.39 16.57 -3.99
N SER A 194 -13.80 16.31 -5.22
CA SER A 194 -15.21 16.35 -5.62
C SER A 194 -16.07 15.20 -5.08
N SER A 195 -15.44 14.16 -4.52
CA SER A 195 -16.12 13.07 -3.84
C SER A 195 -15.24 12.45 -2.75
N LYS A 196 -15.86 11.65 -1.89
CA LYS A 196 -15.16 10.86 -0.86
C LYS A 196 -14.28 9.77 -1.49
N ASP A 197 -14.71 9.21 -2.62
CA ASP A 197 -13.96 8.19 -3.35
C ASP A 197 -12.67 8.75 -3.93
N ILE A 198 -12.72 9.93 -4.54
CA ILE A 198 -11.53 10.63 -5.05
C ILE A 198 -10.56 10.98 -3.92
N LEU A 199 -11.10 11.33 -2.74
CA LEU A 199 -10.29 11.56 -1.55
C LEU A 199 -9.65 10.27 -1.03
N LEU A 200 -10.40 9.16 -0.97
CA LEU A 200 -9.87 7.84 -0.62
C LEU A 200 -8.79 7.41 -1.59
N ASP A 201 -9.02 7.53 -2.90
CA ASP A 201 -8.04 7.18 -3.93
C ASP A 201 -6.72 7.93 -3.72
N SER A 202 -6.80 9.23 -3.41
CA SER A 202 -5.61 10.03 -3.12
C SER A 202 -4.92 9.61 -1.82
N VAL A 203 -5.64 9.07 -0.82
CA VAL A 203 -5.04 8.51 0.40
C VAL A 203 -4.38 7.17 0.10
N ILE A 204 -4.98 6.34 -0.76
CA ILE A 204 -4.37 5.08 -1.20
C ILE A 204 -3.13 5.36 -2.07
N ASP A 205 -3.11 6.42 -2.87
CA ASP A 205 -1.90 6.85 -3.60
C ASP A 205 -0.72 7.11 -2.63
N LEU A 206 -0.99 7.65 -1.43
CA LEU A 206 0.03 7.84 -0.40
C LEU A 206 0.57 6.51 0.14
N LEU A 207 -0.32 5.52 0.34
CA LEU A 207 0.08 4.17 0.74
C LEU A 207 0.89 3.48 -0.35
N GLU A 208 0.49 3.59 -1.61
CA GLU A 208 1.23 3.04 -2.75
C GLU A 208 2.60 3.71 -2.89
N THR A 209 2.68 5.03 -2.73
CA THR A 209 3.97 5.75 -2.70
C THR A 209 4.84 5.31 -1.53
N HIS A 210 4.24 4.99 -0.38
CA HIS A 210 4.97 4.46 0.77
C HIS A 210 5.47 3.04 0.53
N ALA A 211 4.62 2.16 0.01
CA ALA A 211 4.97 0.79 -0.35
C ALA A 211 6.06 0.73 -1.44
N GLN A 212 6.01 1.64 -2.42
CA GLN A 212 7.05 1.74 -3.44
C GLN A 212 8.41 2.10 -2.84
N ARG A 213 8.47 3.06 -1.91
CA ARG A 213 9.73 3.39 -1.21
C ARG A 213 10.31 2.22 -0.43
N ILE A 214 9.44 1.37 0.13
CA ILE A 214 9.85 0.14 0.82
C ILE A 214 10.39 -0.87 -0.18
N LEU A 215 9.70 -1.07 -1.32
CA LEU A 215 10.15 -1.94 -2.40
C LEU A 215 11.54 -1.54 -2.92
N ASP A 216 11.78 -0.24 -3.09
CA ASP A 216 13.07 0.30 -3.55
C ASP A 216 14.22 0.02 -2.57
N GLN A 217 13.92 -0.39 -1.32
CA GLN A 217 14.89 -0.67 -0.26
C GLN A 217 15.04 -2.17 0.04
N VAL A 218 14.34 -3.05 -0.68
CA VAL A 218 14.37 -4.51 -0.44
C VAL A 218 15.78 -5.07 -0.50
N GLU A 219 16.58 -4.61 -1.47
CA GLU A 219 17.98 -5.03 -1.62
C GLU A 219 18.84 -4.71 -0.40
N THR A 220 18.48 -3.68 0.38
CA THR A 220 19.17 -3.40 1.64
C THR A 220 18.66 -4.33 2.75
N MET A 221 17.33 -4.52 2.82
CA MET A 221 16.67 -5.28 3.88
C MET A 221 17.01 -6.77 3.89
N HIS A 222 17.21 -7.39 2.71
CA HIS A 222 17.52 -8.81 2.60
C HIS A 222 19.00 -9.16 2.83
N THR A 223 19.84 -8.16 3.17
CA THR A 223 21.28 -8.36 3.36
C THR A 223 21.55 -9.24 4.58
N ASP A 224 20.90 -8.93 5.69
CA ASP A 224 20.98 -9.70 6.93
C ASP A 224 19.72 -9.47 7.79
N PRO A 225 19.47 -10.34 8.79
CA PRO A 225 18.34 -10.19 9.68
C PRO A 225 18.28 -8.87 10.47
N ALA A 226 19.43 -8.26 10.79
CA ALA A 226 19.48 -7.01 11.54
C ALA A 226 18.96 -5.83 10.70
N ALA A 227 19.30 -5.78 9.41
CA ALA A 227 18.77 -4.81 8.46
C ALA A 227 17.24 -4.93 8.33
N MET A 228 16.71 -6.14 8.23
CA MET A 228 15.25 -6.35 8.22
C MET A 228 14.59 -5.92 9.54
N LEU A 229 15.20 -6.24 10.70
CA LEU A 229 14.68 -5.80 12.01
C LEU A 229 14.67 -4.28 12.15
N GLN A 230 15.70 -3.60 11.64
CA GLN A 230 15.72 -2.13 11.60
C GLN A 230 14.60 -1.60 10.71
N ALA A 231 14.40 -2.18 9.53
CA ALA A 231 13.36 -1.77 8.61
C ALA A 231 11.94 -1.96 9.19
N LEU A 232 11.70 -3.04 9.94
CA LEU A 232 10.43 -3.26 10.67
C LEU A 232 10.08 -2.08 11.60
N SER A 233 11.07 -1.52 12.30
CA SER A 233 10.86 -0.37 13.19
C SER A 233 10.62 0.96 12.46
N VAL A 234 11.04 1.08 11.19
CA VAL A 234 10.98 2.33 10.44
C VAL A 234 9.76 2.38 9.52
N HIS A 235 9.48 1.27 8.82
CA HIS A 235 8.49 1.21 7.75
C HIS A 235 7.18 0.55 8.17
N TRP A 236 7.21 -0.26 9.22
CA TRP A 236 6.06 -1.01 9.72
C TRP A 236 5.79 -0.75 11.20
N ASP A 237 6.18 0.43 11.70
CA ASP A 237 5.81 0.88 13.04
C ASP A 237 4.27 0.82 13.19
N PRO A 238 3.73 0.01 14.12
CA PRO A 238 2.30 -0.11 14.33
C PRO A 238 1.60 1.20 14.73
N ALA A 239 2.32 2.13 15.34
CA ALA A 239 1.80 3.44 15.71
C ALA A 239 1.79 4.45 14.54
N ALA A 240 2.51 4.16 13.45
CA ALA A 240 2.61 5.07 12.32
C ALA A 240 1.34 5.06 11.45
N LEU A 241 0.99 6.24 10.94
CA LEU A 241 -0.22 6.44 10.14
C LEU A 241 -0.34 5.51 8.91
N PRO A 242 0.71 5.24 8.11
CA PRO A 242 0.61 4.32 6.99
C PRO A 242 0.22 2.90 7.41
N THR A 243 0.79 2.40 8.52
CA THR A 243 0.48 1.07 9.06
C THR A 243 -0.95 0.99 9.58
N GLN A 244 -1.41 2.03 10.28
CA GLN A 244 -2.79 2.11 10.77
C GLN A 244 -3.80 2.21 9.62
N LEU A 245 -3.52 3.01 8.60
CA LEU A 245 -4.32 3.07 7.37
C LEU A 245 -4.41 1.71 6.69
N LEU A 246 -3.27 1.04 6.51
CA LEU A 246 -3.20 -0.29 5.89
C LEU A 246 -4.00 -1.32 6.70
N ALA A 247 -3.95 -1.27 8.04
CA ALA A 247 -4.72 -2.14 8.90
C ALA A 247 -6.23 -1.87 8.80
N THR A 248 -6.66 -0.61 8.96
CA THR A 248 -8.08 -0.24 8.95
C THR A 248 -8.71 -0.42 7.58
N LEU A 249 -8.14 0.19 6.52
CA LEU A 249 -8.68 0.08 5.17
C LEU A 249 -8.50 -1.33 4.59
N GLY A 250 -7.43 -2.03 4.99
CA GLY A 250 -7.24 -3.44 4.65
C GLY A 250 -8.34 -4.33 5.24
N ALA A 251 -8.76 -4.09 6.49
CA ALA A 251 -9.89 -4.79 7.08
C ALA A 251 -11.22 -4.44 6.41
N GLU A 252 -11.49 -3.16 6.14
CA GLU A 252 -12.72 -2.73 5.46
C GLU A 252 -12.81 -3.23 4.01
N SER A 253 -11.67 -3.45 3.33
CA SER A 253 -11.64 -3.97 1.95
C SER A 253 -12.25 -5.36 1.78
N VAL A 254 -12.53 -6.07 2.88
CA VAL A 254 -13.29 -7.32 2.87
C VAL A 254 -14.73 -7.09 2.36
N SER A 255 -15.30 -5.91 2.63
CA SER A 255 -16.61 -5.51 2.14
C SER A 255 -16.58 -5.29 0.62
N GLY A 256 -17.53 -5.90 -0.08
CA GLY A 256 -17.56 -5.89 -1.55
C GLY A 256 -17.81 -4.52 -2.18
N ASP A 257 -18.40 -3.60 -1.42
CA ASP A 257 -18.73 -2.22 -1.81
C ASP A 257 -17.63 -1.21 -1.46
N HIS A 258 -16.54 -1.62 -0.80
CA HIS A 258 -15.43 -0.72 -0.49
C HIS A 258 -14.68 -0.34 -1.79
N PRO A 259 -14.67 0.95 -2.19
CA PRO A 259 -14.17 1.35 -3.51
C PRO A 259 -12.67 1.05 -3.71
N GLY A 260 -11.87 1.11 -2.65
CA GLY A 260 -10.43 0.81 -2.68
C GLY A 260 -10.06 -0.68 -2.54
N ARG A 261 -11.02 -1.63 -2.58
CA ARG A 261 -10.76 -2.99 -2.08
C ARG A 261 -9.61 -3.74 -2.79
N PHE A 262 -9.49 -3.60 -4.11
CA PHE A 262 -8.42 -4.27 -4.86
C PHE A 262 -7.07 -3.60 -4.67
N ARG A 263 -7.06 -2.28 -4.58
CA ARG A 263 -5.86 -1.50 -4.24
C ARG A 263 -5.32 -1.93 -2.89
N MET A 264 -6.20 -2.06 -1.90
CA MET A 264 -5.81 -2.52 -0.58
C MET A 264 -5.31 -3.97 -0.57
N ALA A 265 -5.98 -4.87 -1.30
CA ALA A 265 -5.51 -6.25 -1.46
C ALA A 265 -4.13 -6.32 -2.14
N ARG A 266 -3.88 -5.46 -3.14
CA ARG A 266 -2.59 -5.36 -3.83
C ARG A 266 -1.51 -4.80 -2.90
N LEU A 267 -1.79 -3.73 -2.15
CA LEU A 267 -0.89 -3.17 -1.15
C LEU A 267 -0.47 -4.22 -0.12
N ARG A 268 -1.44 -4.97 0.40
CA ARG A 268 -1.15 -6.09 1.31
C ARG A 268 -0.19 -7.09 0.66
N ARG A 269 -0.47 -7.52 -0.57
CA ARG A 269 0.39 -8.45 -1.31
C ARG A 269 1.80 -7.90 -1.56
N VAL A 270 1.94 -6.60 -1.80
CA VAL A 270 3.24 -5.94 -1.95
C VAL A 270 4.06 -6.07 -0.66
N HIS A 271 3.46 -5.79 0.50
CA HIS A 271 4.17 -5.96 1.77
C HIS A 271 4.50 -7.43 2.08
N GLU A 272 3.60 -8.36 1.77
CA GLU A 272 3.89 -9.80 1.89
C GLU A 272 5.06 -10.20 0.98
N HIS A 273 5.12 -9.68 -0.25
CA HIS A 273 6.20 -9.95 -1.18
C HIS A 273 7.56 -9.45 -0.66
N VAL A 274 7.61 -8.22 -0.12
CA VAL A 274 8.83 -7.65 0.47
C VAL A 274 9.41 -8.58 1.55
N PHE A 275 8.58 -9.03 2.49
CA PHE A 275 9.04 -9.93 3.54
C PHE A 275 9.41 -11.32 3.00
N GLU A 276 8.65 -11.84 2.04
CA GLU A 276 8.93 -13.15 1.44
C GLU A 276 10.28 -13.15 0.71
N GLN A 277 10.64 -12.07 0.03
CA GLN A 277 11.96 -11.92 -0.58
C GLN A 277 13.07 -11.95 0.48
N CYS A 278 12.94 -11.17 1.56
CA CYS A 278 13.91 -11.19 2.66
C CYS A 278 14.08 -12.59 3.26
N PHE A 279 12.97 -13.28 3.58
CA PHE A 279 13.02 -14.61 4.17
C PHE A 279 13.51 -15.69 3.20
N THR A 280 13.23 -15.55 1.90
CA THR A 280 13.76 -16.44 0.86
C THR A 280 15.28 -16.34 0.80
N ASP A 281 15.82 -15.13 0.83
CA ASP A 281 17.27 -14.93 0.78
C ASP A 281 17.95 -15.35 2.08
N PHE A 282 17.30 -15.16 3.23
CA PHE A 282 17.77 -15.74 4.50
C PHE A 282 17.77 -17.26 4.45
N ALA A 283 16.78 -17.90 3.83
CA ALA A 283 16.78 -19.36 3.66
C ALA A 283 17.94 -19.83 2.78
N GLN A 284 18.22 -19.14 1.67
CA GLN A 284 19.34 -19.45 0.78
C GLN A 284 20.70 -19.31 1.48
N ARG A 285 20.82 -18.38 2.42
CA ARG A 285 22.03 -18.14 3.24
C ARG A 285 22.07 -18.96 4.53
N MET A 286 21.11 -19.86 4.75
CA MET A 286 20.96 -20.64 5.99
C MET A 286 20.82 -19.79 7.27
N LEU A 287 20.29 -18.58 7.13
CA LEU A 287 19.96 -17.68 8.23
C LEU A 287 18.50 -17.83 8.69
N LEU A 288 17.63 -18.42 7.87
CA LEU A 288 16.26 -18.77 8.26
C LEU A 288 16.25 -20.09 9.04
N ARG A 289 15.38 -20.22 10.05
CA ARG A 289 15.23 -21.47 10.78
C ARG A 289 14.87 -22.63 9.84
N PRO A 290 15.43 -23.84 10.03
CA PRO A 290 15.22 -24.96 9.13
C PRO A 290 13.76 -25.39 9.14
N GLY A 291 13.20 -25.62 7.94
CA GLY A 291 11.82 -26.04 7.76
C GLY A 291 10.77 -24.92 7.86
N LEU A 292 11.18 -23.67 8.11
CA LEU A 292 10.27 -22.53 8.06
C LEU A 292 10.03 -22.11 6.60
N ASP A 293 8.77 -22.06 6.19
CA ASP A 293 8.37 -21.56 4.87
C ASP A 293 8.47 -20.02 4.81
N PRO A 294 9.25 -19.42 3.88
CA PRO A 294 9.36 -17.97 3.72
C PRO A 294 8.01 -17.26 3.51
N ALA A 295 7.11 -17.87 2.74
CA ALA A 295 5.79 -17.29 2.48
C ALA A 295 4.90 -17.29 3.73
N PHE A 296 5.01 -18.32 4.58
CA PHE A 296 4.38 -18.35 5.89
C PHE A 296 4.96 -17.30 6.83
N ALA A 297 6.30 -17.20 6.93
CA ALA A 297 6.97 -16.22 7.77
C ALA A 297 6.58 -14.78 7.40
N SER A 298 6.52 -14.48 6.11
CA SER A 298 6.04 -13.20 5.57
C SER A 298 4.62 -12.86 6.04
N ARG A 299 3.67 -13.77 5.80
CA ARG A 299 2.26 -13.57 6.20
C ARG A 299 2.11 -13.44 7.72
N ALA A 300 2.91 -14.17 8.50
CA ALA A 300 2.91 -14.08 9.96
C ALA A 300 3.42 -12.72 10.45
N ILE A 301 4.52 -12.20 9.89
CA ILE A 301 5.04 -10.87 10.23
C ILE A 301 4.04 -9.78 9.88
N LEU A 302 3.55 -9.74 8.64
CA LEU A 302 2.59 -8.71 8.25
C LEU A 302 1.29 -8.83 9.06
N GLY A 303 0.83 -10.05 9.32
CA GLY A 303 -0.33 -10.29 10.18
C GLY A 303 -0.16 -9.69 11.58
N LEU A 304 1.02 -9.85 12.20
CA LEU A 304 1.33 -9.25 13.49
C LEU A 304 1.40 -7.72 13.39
N VAL A 305 2.09 -7.16 12.39
CA VAL A 305 2.16 -5.70 12.16
C VAL A 305 0.76 -5.08 12.14
N LEU A 306 -0.13 -5.63 11.32
CA LEU A 306 -1.49 -5.09 11.17
C LEU A 306 -2.32 -5.29 12.44
N ASN A 307 -2.15 -6.41 13.15
CA ASN A 307 -2.82 -6.64 14.43
C ASN A 307 -2.35 -5.66 15.52
N LEU A 308 -1.05 -5.43 15.62
CA LEU A 308 -0.47 -4.46 16.55
C LEU A 308 -0.95 -3.04 16.26
N ALA A 309 -1.12 -2.66 14.99
CA ALA A 309 -1.64 -1.35 14.63
C ALA A 309 -3.10 -1.14 15.11
N VAL A 310 -3.91 -2.20 15.10
CA VAL A 310 -5.25 -2.19 15.70
C VAL A 310 -5.13 -2.06 17.23
N ARG A 311 -4.26 -2.86 17.87
CA ARG A 311 -4.06 -2.81 19.33
C ARG A 311 -3.59 -1.45 19.82
N GLU A 312 -2.72 -0.77 19.07
CA GLU A 312 -2.26 0.59 19.36
C GLU A 312 -3.43 1.59 19.49
N ARG A 313 -4.52 1.36 18.77
CA ARG A 313 -5.73 2.20 18.86
C ARG A 313 -6.74 1.69 19.88
N THR A 314 -6.95 0.38 19.97
CA THR A 314 -8.07 -0.17 20.76
C THR A 314 -7.68 -0.61 22.17
N VAL A 315 -6.48 -1.19 22.34
CA VAL A 315 -6.04 -1.78 23.61
C VAL A 315 -5.19 -0.79 24.40
N ARG A 316 -4.31 -0.03 23.74
CA ARG A 316 -3.42 0.93 24.41
C ARG A 316 -4.17 1.98 25.23
N THR A 317 -5.33 2.41 24.75
CA THR A 317 -6.22 3.35 25.47
C THR A 317 -6.81 2.76 26.76
N MET A 318 -6.83 1.43 26.89
CA MET A 318 -7.31 0.70 28.06
C MET A 318 -6.17 0.23 28.99
N GLN A 319 -4.92 0.38 28.57
CA GLN A 319 -3.75 -0.01 29.37
C GLN A 319 -3.43 1.05 30.42
N SER A 320 -3.06 0.60 31.62
CA SER A 320 -2.43 1.46 32.61
C SER A 320 -0.95 1.65 32.24
N GLY A 321 -0.36 2.81 32.56
CA GLY A 321 1.02 3.16 32.14
C GLY A 321 2.15 2.24 32.63
N ALA A 322 1.83 1.17 33.35
CA ALA A 322 2.78 0.12 33.76
C ALA A 322 2.89 -1.05 32.75
N HIS A 323 2.01 -1.14 31.75
CA HIS A 323 2.03 -2.15 30.70
C HIS A 323 2.03 -1.46 29.32
N ASP A 324 3.21 -0.99 28.90
CA ASP A 324 3.46 -0.65 27.49
C ASP A 324 3.96 -1.93 26.82
N ASP A 325 3.15 -2.51 25.93
CA ASP A 325 3.48 -3.77 25.24
C ASP A 325 4.66 -3.60 24.26
N ALA A 326 5.15 -2.37 24.05
CA ALA A 326 6.25 -2.04 23.14
C ALA A 326 6.09 -2.78 21.80
N PRO A 327 5.09 -2.40 20.98
CA PRO A 327 4.66 -3.20 19.81
C PRO A 327 5.81 -3.48 18.81
N VAL A 328 6.74 -2.54 18.66
CA VAL A 328 7.95 -2.72 17.84
C VAL A 328 8.85 -3.82 18.41
N GLU A 329 8.94 -3.96 19.73
CA GLU A 329 9.70 -5.02 20.38
C GLU A 329 9.03 -6.39 20.19
N GLU A 330 7.70 -6.48 20.25
CA GLU A 330 6.97 -7.73 19.95
C GLU A 330 7.19 -8.18 18.51
N LEU A 331 7.11 -7.23 17.57
CA LEU A 331 7.40 -7.46 16.16
C LEU A 331 8.83 -7.97 15.95
N ALA A 332 9.80 -7.32 16.59
CA ALA A 332 11.20 -7.72 16.53
C ALA A 332 11.43 -9.10 17.19
N ARG A 333 10.70 -9.42 18.26
CA ARG A 333 10.75 -10.73 18.94
C ARG A 333 10.25 -11.84 18.02
N LEU A 334 9.14 -11.63 17.30
CA LEU A 334 8.64 -12.59 16.32
C LEU A 334 9.64 -12.78 15.17
N ALA A 335 10.14 -11.68 14.59
CA ALA A 335 11.12 -11.75 13.50
C ALA A 335 12.41 -12.47 13.91
N ARG A 336 12.96 -12.17 15.10
CA ARG A 336 14.12 -12.91 15.66
C ARG A 336 13.83 -14.39 15.86
N SER A 337 12.59 -14.77 16.15
CA SER A 337 12.21 -16.18 16.30
C SER A 337 12.22 -16.96 14.98
N PHE A 338 12.29 -16.28 13.82
CA PHE A 338 12.35 -16.93 12.50
C PHE A 338 13.78 -17.10 11.98
N VAL A 339 14.74 -16.36 12.51
CA VAL A 339 16.14 -16.41 12.06
C VAL A 339 17.02 -17.18 13.05
N GLN A 340 18.11 -17.74 12.53
CA GLN A 340 19.22 -18.26 13.31
C GLN A 340 20.20 -17.10 13.50
N MET A 341 20.28 -16.55 14.71
CA MET A 341 21.41 -15.67 15.03
C MET A 341 22.54 -16.59 15.50
N GLU A 342 23.69 -16.54 14.83
CA GLU A 342 24.89 -17.15 15.38
C GLU A 342 25.20 -16.46 16.70
N ASP A 343 25.14 -17.20 17.81
CA ASP A 343 25.72 -16.75 19.06
C ASP A 343 27.21 -16.51 18.78
N SER A 344 27.59 -15.24 18.66
CA SER A 344 28.99 -14.84 18.53
C SER A 344 29.70 -15.23 19.84
N HIS A 345 30.39 -16.36 19.81
CA HIS A 345 31.22 -16.88 20.90
C HIS A 345 32.49 -16.06 21.14
#